data_AF-A0A428WRP2-F1
#
_entry.id   AF-A0A428WRP2-F1
#
_cell.length_a   1.000
_cell.length_b   1.000
_cell.length_c   1.000
_cell.angle_alpha   90.00
_cell.angle_beta   90.00
_cell.angle_gamma   90.00
#
_symmetry.space_group_name_H-M   'P 1'
#
loop_
_entity.id
_entity.type
_entity.pdbx_description
1 polymer ?
#
loop_
_entity_poly.entity_id
_entity_poly.type
_entity_poly.pdbx_seq_one_letter_code
_entity_poly.pdbx_strand_id
1 'polypeptide(L)'
;MGSDWSWTLALPGGTLNSATVERLLALAGRFGLSPHRPGGGINGFDNAPGHEGEHRVLNWEQLMQNLVAGSWATNLWTRSEDDVWLSTKPDAGSGWDSVHLALDSSYCARTPVARAEPFRRLHRLLTELWVAIAGETEALFGRVEDEWSLEQIWSELPDPTSGNTPPPWGSWPDWLSWWTYFDADRYRLLEPFALELGADIRRTPGEAAVIVLLADPAAVDEVRFAQLHHEYRRAVAAGLRNG
;
A
#
# COMPACT_ATOMS: atom_id res chain seq x y z
N MET A 1 -5.89 14.25 15.83
CA MET A 1 -4.56 13.86 15.33
C MET A 1 -4.79 12.93 14.16
N GLY A 2 -4.00 13.05 13.10
CA GLY A 2 -3.98 12.08 12.00
C GLY A 2 -3.09 10.90 12.37
N SER A 3 -3.03 9.91 11.48
CA SER A 3 -2.09 8.78 11.52
C SER A 3 -1.53 8.64 10.11
N ASP A 4 -0.33 8.08 9.98
CA ASP A 4 0.26 7.83 8.67
C ASP A 4 -0.55 6.74 7.94
N TRP A 5 -0.70 6.90 6.63
CA TRP A 5 -1.33 5.92 5.77
C TRP A 5 -0.34 5.38 4.76
N SER A 6 -0.39 4.08 4.50
CA SER A 6 0.48 3.42 3.53
C SER A 6 -0.32 2.61 2.51
N TRP A 7 0.18 2.58 1.28
CA TRP A 7 -0.29 1.71 0.20
C TRP A 7 0.89 0.89 -0.28
N THR A 8 0.83 -0.41 -0.09
CA THR A 8 1.91 -1.34 -0.45
C THR A 8 1.46 -2.30 -1.54
N LEU A 9 2.37 -2.63 -2.45
CA LEU A 9 2.22 -3.72 -3.42
C LEU A 9 3.45 -4.61 -3.38
N ALA A 10 3.22 -5.91 -3.50
CA ALA A 10 4.24 -6.89 -3.86
C ALA A 10 4.07 -7.26 -5.33
N LEU A 11 5.14 -7.10 -6.10
CA LEU A 11 5.22 -7.38 -7.52
C LEU A 11 6.02 -8.67 -7.76
N PRO A 12 5.86 -9.35 -8.90
CA PRO A 12 6.76 -10.44 -9.27
C PRO A 12 8.24 -10.00 -9.17
N GLY A 13 9.13 -10.87 -8.67
CA GLY A 13 10.54 -10.52 -8.55
C GLY A 13 11.17 -10.13 -9.89
N GLY A 14 11.98 -9.07 -9.90
CA GLY A 14 12.62 -8.53 -11.12
C GLY A 14 11.72 -7.65 -11.99
N THR A 15 10.52 -7.32 -11.51
CA THR A 15 9.61 -6.36 -12.16
C THR A 15 10.14 -4.93 -12.08
N LEU A 16 10.86 -4.55 -11.02
CA LEU A 16 11.47 -3.24 -10.85
C LEU A 16 12.70 -3.08 -11.75
N ASN A 17 12.45 -2.49 -12.91
CA ASN A 17 13.44 -2.05 -13.87
C ASN A 17 13.06 -0.65 -14.38
N SER A 18 13.92 -0.04 -15.20
CA SER A 18 13.71 1.33 -15.68
C SER A 18 12.37 1.52 -16.39
N ALA A 19 11.93 0.55 -17.19
CA ALA A 19 10.66 0.65 -17.92
C ALA A 19 9.45 0.61 -16.97
N THR A 20 9.49 -0.25 -15.96
CA THR A 20 8.43 -0.32 -14.94
C THR A 20 8.38 0.93 -14.07
N VAL A 21 9.54 1.44 -13.62
CA VAL A 21 9.60 2.68 -12.83
C VAL A 21 9.10 3.87 -13.65
N GLU A 22 9.46 3.95 -14.93
CA GLU A 22 8.99 5.01 -15.82
C GLU A 22 7.46 4.94 -15.99
N ARG A 23 6.93 3.72 -16.17
CA ARG A 23 5.48 3.50 -16.22
C ARG A 23 4.78 3.87 -14.92
N LEU A 24 5.38 3.57 -13.77
CA LEU A 24 4.86 3.94 -12.45
C LEU A 24 4.80 5.46 -12.29
N LEU A 25 5.86 6.19 -12.67
CA LEU A 25 5.87 7.66 -12.60
C LEU A 25 4.91 8.28 -13.63
N ALA A 26 4.78 7.70 -14.81
CA ALA A 26 3.79 8.12 -15.80
C ALA A 26 2.35 7.88 -15.32
N LEU A 27 2.09 6.75 -14.65
CA LEU A 27 0.85 6.46 -13.95
C LEU A 27 0.54 7.53 -12.92
N ALA A 28 1.46 7.81 -12.00
CA ALA A 28 1.31 8.88 -11.01
C ALA A 28 0.97 10.23 -11.68
N GLY A 29 1.63 10.54 -12.80
CA GLY A 29 1.35 11.71 -13.64
C GLY A 29 -0.10 11.78 -14.15
N ARG A 30 -0.67 10.65 -14.59
CA ARG A 30 -2.10 10.56 -15.01
C ARG A 30 -3.06 10.87 -13.86
N PHE A 31 -2.67 10.55 -12.64
CA PHE A 31 -3.41 10.88 -11.41
C PHE A 31 -3.10 12.29 -10.88
N GLY A 32 -2.32 13.09 -11.61
CA GLY A 32 -2.00 14.47 -11.24
C GLY A 32 -0.91 14.60 -10.18
N LEU A 33 -0.15 13.54 -9.94
CA LEU A 33 1.03 13.53 -9.07
C LEU A 33 2.32 13.71 -9.89
N SER A 34 3.31 14.40 -9.32
CA SER A 34 4.58 14.66 -10.00
C SER A 34 5.75 14.52 -9.04
N PRO A 35 6.87 13.87 -9.44
CA PRO A 35 8.08 13.89 -8.63
C PRO A 35 8.76 15.27 -8.58
N HIS A 36 8.38 16.19 -9.48
CA HIS A 36 8.86 17.56 -9.44
C HIS A 36 8.08 18.36 -8.39
N ARG A 37 8.79 18.91 -7.41
CA ARG A 37 8.20 19.80 -6.42
C ARG A 37 7.68 21.10 -7.07
N PRO A 38 6.71 21.81 -6.48
CA PRO A 38 6.20 23.07 -6.99
C PRO A 38 7.28 24.14 -7.28
N GLY A 39 8.36 24.16 -6.48
CA GLY A 39 9.52 25.04 -6.68
C GLY A 39 10.60 24.52 -7.64
N GLY A 40 10.37 23.41 -8.35
CA GLY A 40 11.29 22.77 -9.29
C GLY A 40 12.37 21.88 -8.64
N GLY A 41 12.76 20.80 -9.31
CA GLY A 41 13.65 19.76 -8.77
C GLY A 41 12.91 18.58 -8.16
N ILE A 42 13.63 17.49 -7.93
CA ILE A 42 13.08 16.22 -7.41
C ILE A 42 13.74 15.93 -6.07
N ASN A 43 12.95 15.68 -5.03
CA ASN A 43 13.50 15.27 -3.74
C ASN A 43 13.91 13.80 -3.80
N GLY A 44 15.07 13.49 -3.26
CA GLY A 44 15.52 12.14 -2.99
C GLY A 44 15.86 12.01 -1.51
N PHE A 45 15.56 10.85 -0.94
CA PHE A 45 15.96 10.46 0.41
C PHE A 45 16.66 9.12 0.37
N ASP A 46 17.87 9.06 0.90
CA ASP A 46 18.68 7.84 0.91
C ASP A 46 18.08 6.80 1.87
N ASN A 47 18.03 5.54 1.45
CA ASN A 47 17.61 4.39 2.27
C ASN A 47 18.80 3.48 2.60
N ALA A 48 20.03 3.85 2.22
CA ALA A 48 21.21 3.05 2.48
C ALA A 48 21.56 3.04 3.99
N PRO A 49 22.08 1.90 4.51
CA PRO A 49 22.51 1.80 5.89
C PRO A 49 23.49 2.91 6.31
N GLY A 50 23.14 3.65 7.35
CA GLY A 50 23.93 4.76 7.90
C GLY A 50 23.71 6.13 7.23
N HIS A 51 22.83 6.19 6.22
CA HIS A 51 22.45 7.40 5.50
C HIS A 51 20.93 7.59 5.44
N GLU A 52 20.17 6.80 6.21
CA GLU A 52 18.72 6.77 6.13
C GLU A 52 18.10 8.17 6.35
N GLY A 53 17.32 8.61 5.36
CA GLY A 53 16.67 9.91 5.37
C GLY A 53 17.53 11.08 4.90
N GLU A 54 18.79 10.86 4.49
CA GLU A 54 19.62 11.92 3.90
C GLU A 54 18.94 12.51 2.66
N HIS A 55 18.60 13.81 2.74
CA HIS A 55 17.93 14.52 1.66
C HIS A 55 18.91 15.05 0.61
N ARG A 56 18.58 14.86 -0.67
CA ARG A 56 19.24 15.50 -1.81
C ARG A 56 18.24 15.89 -2.89
N VAL A 57 18.59 16.88 -3.71
CA VAL A 57 17.84 17.18 -4.94
C VAL A 57 18.44 16.37 -6.08
N LEU A 58 17.62 15.50 -6.67
CA LEU A 58 18.00 14.60 -7.76
C LEU A 58 17.62 15.21 -9.11
N ASN A 59 18.34 14.80 -10.15
CA ASN A 59 17.86 14.91 -11.53
C ASN A 59 17.01 13.67 -11.90
N TRP A 60 16.38 13.68 -13.08
CA TRP A 60 15.51 12.59 -13.53
C TRP A 60 16.25 11.24 -13.65
N GLU A 61 17.47 11.24 -14.18
CA GLU A 61 18.26 10.02 -14.34
C GLU A 61 18.59 9.38 -12.99
N GLN A 62 19.00 10.20 -12.01
CA GLN A 62 19.28 9.77 -10.65
C GLN A 62 18.03 9.24 -9.95
N LEU A 63 16.88 9.92 -10.08
CA LEU A 63 15.61 9.43 -9.56
C LEU A 63 15.32 8.01 -10.10
N MET A 64 15.40 7.85 -11.42
CA MET A 64 15.11 6.60 -12.11
C MET A 64 16.05 5.48 -11.63
N GLN A 65 17.36 5.73 -11.62
CA GLN A 65 18.35 4.75 -11.17
C GLN A 65 18.13 4.34 -9.72
N ASN A 66 17.86 5.30 -8.83
CA ASN A 66 17.71 5.02 -7.41
C ASN A 66 16.40 4.30 -7.07
N LEU A 67 15.29 4.61 -7.76
CA LEU A 67 14.04 3.86 -7.61
C LEU A 67 14.18 2.43 -8.15
N VAL A 68 14.88 2.21 -9.26
CA VAL A 68 15.14 0.85 -9.75
C VAL A 68 15.97 0.06 -8.74
N ALA A 69 17.01 0.68 -8.18
CA ALA A 69 17.85 0.03 -7.17
C ALA A 69 17.17 -0.10 -5.80
N GLY A 70 16.06 0.60 -5.57
CA GLY A 70 15.41 0.73 -4.25
C GLY A 70 16.32 1.39 -3.20
N SER A 71 17.34 2.12 -3.63
CA SER A 71 18.32 2.74 -2.75
C SER A 71 17.83 4.09 -2.21
N TRP A 72 16.86 4.72 -2.87
CA TRP A 72 16.29 6.00 -2.44
C TRP A 72 14.77 5.99 -2.56
N ALA A 73 14.15 6.87 -1.79
CA ALA A 73 12.76 7.27 -1.93
C ALA A 73 12.63 8.69 -2.50
N THR A 74 11.42 9.07 -2.90
CA THR A 74 11.10 10.41 -3.41
C THR A 74 9.74 10.88 -2.89
N ASN A 75 9.39 12.14 -3.15
CA ASN A 75 8.02 12.63 -2.98
C ASN A 75 7.33 12.73 -4.34
N LEU A 76 6.06 12.36 -4.38
CA LEU A 76 5.11 12.67 -5.43
C LEU A 76 4.20 13.80 -4.96
N TRP A 77 4.25 14.93 -5.63
CA TRP A 77 3.52 16.14 -5.29
C TRP A 77 2.20 16.21 -6.02
N THR A 78 1.13 16.50 -5.29
CA THR A 78 -0.12 16.97 -5.87
C THR A 78 0.05 18.40 -6.39
N ARG A 79 -0.91 18.87 -7.19
CA ARG A 79 -1.00 20.29 -7.59
C ARG A 79 -1.28 21.24 -6.42
N SER A 80 -1.75 20.71 -5.29
CA SER A 80 -2.11 21.44 -4.06
C SER A 80 -1.00 21.44 -3.01
N GLU A 81 0.23 21.08 -3.40
CA GLU A 81 1.43 21.02 -2.54
C GLU A 81 1.44 19.88 -1.51
N ASP A 82 0.40 19.05 -1.44
CA ASP A 82 0.43 17.82 -0.64
C ASP A 82 1.46 16.85 -1.23
N ASP A 83 2.34 16.31 -0.39
CA ASP A 83 3.38 15.37 -0.79
C ASP A 83 3.07 13.95 -0.33
N VAL A 84 3.37 13.00 -1.21
CA VAL A 84 3.16 11.57 -1.01
C VAL A 84 4.50 10.90 -1.16
N TRP A 85 4.96 10.20 -0.13
CA TRP A 85 6.19 9.45 -0.20
C TRP A 85 6.05 8.30 -1.21
N LEU A 86 7.07 8.08 -2.04
CA LEU A 86 7.19 6.92 -2.92
C LEU A 86 8.53 6.26 -2.65
N SER A 87 8.50 4.97 -2.36
CA SER A 87 9.70 4.13 -2.37
C SER A 87 9.42 2.81 -3.07
N THR A 88 10.51 2.20 -3.53
CA THR A 88 10.53 0.90 -4.20
C THR A 88 11.62 0.05 -3.54
N LYS A 89 11.44 -1.27 -3.55
CA LYS A 89 12.42 -2.20 -3.01
C LYS A 89 12.50 -3.41 -3.92
N PRO A 90 13.61 -3.60 -4.67
CA PRO A 90 13.78 -4.81 -5.47
C PRO A 90 13.96 -6.02 -4.57
N ASP A 91 13.70 -7.19 -5.15
CA ASP A 91 13.88 -8.48 -4.53
C ASP A 91 15.32 -8.65 -4.03
N ALA A 92 15.45 -8.83 -2.71
CA ALA A 92 16.71 -9.11 -2.02
C ALA A 92 16.75 -10.55 -1.46
N GLY A 93 16.04 -11.47 -2.13
CA GLY A 93 15.84 -12.85 -1.69
C GLY A 93 14.46 -13.12 -1.09
N SER A 94 13.53 -12.16 -1.18
CA SER A 94 12.13 -12.32 -0.83
C SER A 94 11.35 -13.10 -1.90
N GLY A 95 11.74 -12.99 -3.18
CA GLY A 95 11.00 -13.54 -4.32
C GLY A 95 9.94 -12.60 -4.87
N TRP A 96 9.91 -11.35 -4.40
CA TRP A 96 9.04 -10.28 -4.89
C TRP A 96 9.72 -8.92 -4.73
N ASP A 97 9.38 -8.00 -5.63
CA ASP A 97 9.71 -6.59 -5.51
C ASP A 97 8.57 -5.85 -4.78
N SER A 98 8.82 -4.63 -4.31
CA SER A 98 7.84 -3.83 -3.58
C SER A 98 7.71 -2.41 -4.11
N VAL A 99 6.49 -1.90 -4.10
CA VAL A 99 6.16 -0.48 -4.27
C VAL A 99 5.42 -0.02 -3.01
N HIS A 100 5.82 1.14 -2.49
CA HIS A 100 5.24 1.72 -1.29
C HIS A 100 4.93 3.20 -1.53
N LEU A 101 3.68 3.58 -1.27
CA LEU A 101 3.27 4.98 -1.14
C LEU A 101 2.94 5.24 0.31
N ALA A 102 3.31 6.41 0.85
CA ALA A 102 2.89 6.83 2.17
C ALA A 102 2.39 8.27 2.19
N LEU A 103 1.43 8.53 3.06
CA LEU A 103 0.86 9.84 3.32
C LEU A 103 1.03 10.18 4.79
N ASP A 104 1.69 11.30 5.06
CA ASP A 104 1.96 11.79 6.40
C ASP A 104 0.65 12.18 7.13
N SER A 105 0.62 11.90 8.43
CA SER A 105 -0.49 12.18 9.34
C SER A 105 -1.01 13.63 9.30
N SER A 106 -0.19 14.59 8.90
CA SER A 106 -0.57 16.00 8.71
C SER A 106 -1.64 16.19 7.63
N TYR A 107 -1.71 15.29 6.64
CA TYR A 107 -2.73 15.28 5.59
C TYR A 107 -3.93 14.39 5.92
N CYS A 108 -3.90 13.70 7.06
CA CYS A 108 -4.88 12.69 7.44
C CYS A 108 -5.89 13.21 8.48
N ALA A 109 -7.15 12.83 8.31
CA ALA A 109 -8.23 13.26 9.21
C ALA A 109 -9.07 12.08 9.69
N ARG A 110 -9.01 11.76 10.99
CA ARG A 110 -9.73 10.64 11.62
C ARG A 110 -11.04 11.04 12.30
N THR A 111 -11.73 12.05 11.76
CA THR A 111 -13.05 12.41 12.25
C THR A 111 -13.96 12.58 11.07
N PRO A 112 -15.07 11.81 10.97
CA PRO A 112 -15.89 11.76 9.78
C PRO A 112 -16.84 12.97 9.66
N VAL A 113 -16.26 14.16 9.63
CA VAL A 113 -16.95 15.45 9.46
C VAL A 113 -16.52 16.10 8.14
N ALA A 114 -17.18 17.18 7.74
CA ALA A 114 -16.92 17.84 6.45
C ALA A 114 -15.45 18.26 6.24
N ARG A 115 -14.73 18.58 7.33
CA ARG A 115 -13.30 18.95 7.29
C ARG A 115 -12.39 17.83 6.79
N ALA A 116 -12.82 16.57 6.84
CA ALA A 116 -12.04 15.42 6.39
C ALA A 116 -12.14 15.20 4.87
N GLU A 117 -12.93 15.99 4.15
CA GLU A 117 -13.11 15.82 2.71
C GLU A 117 -11.81 15.92 1.88
N PRO A 118 -10.86 16.83 2.17
CA PRO A 118 -9.57 16.84 1.48
C PRO A 118 -8.83 15.50 1.61
N PHE A 119 -8.76 14.96 2.84
CA PHE A 119 -8.17 13.66 3.12
C PHE A 119 -8.90 12.53 2.39
N ARG A 120 -10.25 12.48 2.43
CA ARG A 120 -11.03 11.47 1.69
C ARG A 120 -10.74 11.48 0.20
N ARG A 121 -10.59 12.67 -0.40
CA ARG A 121 -10.23 12.81 -1.82
C ARG A 121 -8.82 12.31 -2.09
N LEU A 122 -7.85 12.65 -1.24
CA LEU A 122 -6.47 12.21 -1.40
C LEU A 122 -6.33 10.70 -1.21
N HIS A 123 -6.94 10.14 -0.16
CA HIS A 123 -7.00 8.69 0.05
C HIS A 123 -7.65 7.97 -1.14
N ARG A 124 -8.76 8.49 -1.69
CA ARG A 124 -9.40 7.91 -2.89
C ARG A 124 -8.44 7.92 -4.09
N LEU A 125 -7.80 9.06 -4.35
CA LEU A 125 -6.83 9.21 -5.44
C LEU A 125 -5.68 8.21 -5.31
N LEU A 126 -5.09 8.09 -4.12
CA LEU A 126 -3.99 7.17 -3.86
C LEU A 126 -4.42 5.70 -3.94
N THR A 127 -5.62 5.38 -3.48
CA THR A 127 -6.17 4.02 -3.58
C THR A 127 -6.46 3.65 -5.04
N GLU A 128 -6.99 4.58 -5.84
CA GLU A 128 -7.20 4.36 -7.27
C GLU A 128 -5.87 4.23 -8.04
N LEU A 129 -4.87 5.06 -7.73
CA LEU A 129 -3.52 4.91 -8.26
C LEU A 129 -2.90 3.56 -7.88
N TRP A 130 -3.03 3.16 -6.63
CA TRP A 130 -2.54 1.88 -6.12
C TRP A 130 -3.16 0.69 -6.87
N VAL A 131 -4.49 0.67 -7.08
CA VAL A 131 -5.15 -0.36 -7.91
C VAL A 131 -4.67 -0.31 -9.36
N ALA A 132 -4.45 0.89 -9.91
CA ALA A 132 -3.95 1.05 -11.28
C ALA A 132 -2.52 0.52 -11.44
N ILE A 133 -1.63 0.82 -10.50
CA ILE A 133 -0.27 0.25 -10.46
C ILE A 133 -0.38 -1.27 -10.39
N ALA A 134 -1.20 -1.80 -9.47
CA ALA A 134 -1.36 -3.25 -9.31
C ALA A 134 -1.76 -3.96 -10.61
N GLY A 135 -2.70 -3.40 -11.37
CA GLY A 135 -3.12 -3.96 -12.66
C GLY A 135 -2.06 -3.85 -13.76
N GLU A 136 -1.31 -2.75 -13.80
CA GLU A 136 -0.31 -2.48 -14.84
C GLU A 136 1.03 -3.20 -14.61
N THR A 137 1.30 -3.61 -13.37
CA THR A 137 2.53 -4.31 -12.97
C THR A 137 2.26 -5.75 -12.53
N GLU A 138 1.05 -6.27 -12.75
CA GLU A 138 0.64 -7.63 -12.36
C GLU A 138 0.99 -7.94 -10.90
N ALA A 139 0.70 -6.98 -10.00
CA ALA A 139 0.97 -7.16 -8.58
C ALA A 139 0.28 -8.41 -8.05
N LEU A 140 0.96 -9.10 -7.14
CA LEU A 140 0.53 -10.37 -6.55
C LEU A 140 -0.39 -10.14 -5.35
N PHE A 141 -0.04 -9.15 -4.55
CA PHE A 141 -0.66 -8.85 -3.26
C PHE A 141 -0.43 -7.38 -2.90
N GLY A 142 -1.28 -6.82 -2.04
CA GLY A 142 -1.05 -5.48 -1.52
C GLY A 142 -1.99 -5.11 -0.39
N ARG A 143 -1.66 -4.04 0.32
CA ARG A 143 -2.41 -3.56 1.47
C ARG A 143 -2.51 -2.04 1.51
N VAL A 144 -3.61 -1.55 2.07
CA VAL A 144 -3.77 -0.16 2.48
C VAL A 144 -3.97 -0.13 3.99
N GLU A 145 -3.09 0.58 4.68
CA GLU A 145 -2.95 0.53 6.13
C GLU A 145 -2.95 1.92 6.74
N ASP A 146 -3.45 1.97 7.96
CA ASP A 146 -3.39 3.11 8.86
C ASP A 146 -2.50 2.67 10.04
N GLU A 147 -1.45 3.43 10.32
CA GLU A 147 -0.40 3.07 11.27
C GLU A 147 -0.98 2.73 12.65
N TRP A 148 -1.86 3.57 13.19
CA TRP A 148 -2.41 3.35 14.54
C TRP A 148 -3.32 2.12 14.63
N SER A 149 -4.00 1.78 13.53
CA SER A 149 -4.77 0.53 13.44
C SER A 149 -3.83 -0.68 13.49
N LEU A 150 -2.73 -0.64 12.76
CA LEU A 150 -1.72 -1.70 12.75
C LEU A 150 -1.03 -1.85 14.10
N GLU A 151 -0.75 -0.74 14.79
CA GLU A 151 -0.19 -0.75 16.16
C GLU A 151 -1.02 -1.58 17.15
N GLN A 152 -2.35 -1.64 16.97
CA GLN A 152 -3.22 -2.40 17.88
C GLN A 152 -2.98 -3.91 17.81
N ILE A 153 -2.49 -4.41 16.68
CA ILE A 153 -2.29 -5.84 16.45
C ILE A 153 -0.80 -6.21 16.34
N TRP A 154 0.10 -5.21 16.38
CA TRP A 154 1.52 -5.34 16.09
C TRP A 154 2.21 -6.44 16.91
N SER A 155 1.94 -6.49 18.22
CA SER A 155 2.54 -7.47 19.13
C SER A 155 2.06 -8.91 18.91
N GLU A 156 0.98 -9.07 18.15
CA GLU A 156 0.38 -10.36 17.86
C GLU A 156 0.71 -10.88 16.46
N LEU A 157 1.44 -10.10 15.64
CA LEU A 157 1.85 -10.50 14.30
C LEU A 157 3.15 -11.33 14.36
N PRO A 158 3.25 -12.45 13.60
CA PRO A 158 4.48 -13.26 13.56
C PRO A 158 5.71 -12.47 13.10
N ASP A 159 5.52 -11.60 12.11
CA ASP A 159 6.50 -10.61 11.66
C ASP A 159 5.76 -9.35 11.19
N PRO A 160 5.72 -8.28 11.99
CA PRO A 160 5.05 -7.04 11.61
C PRO A 160 5.79 -6.28 10.49
N THR A 161 7.05 -6.62 10.23
CA THR A 161 7.85 -6.04 9.14
C THR A 161 7.67 -6.78 7.82
N SER A 162 7.05 -7.97 7.84
CA SER A 162 6.70 -8.75 6.65
C SER A 162 5.53 -8.16 5.84
N GLY A 163 5.09 -6.94 6.16
CA GLY A 163 3.78 -6.35 5.85
C GLY A 163 3.24 -6.51 4.43
N ASN A 164 4.05 -6.63 3.38
CA ASN A 164 3.55 -6.84 2.02
C ASN A 164 3.88 -8.22 1.43
N THR A 165 4.36 -9.16 2.24
CA THR A 165 4.64 -10.54 1.84
C THR A 165 3.38 -11.18 1.26
N PRO A 166 3.37 -11.60 -0.01
CA PRO A 166 2.25 -12.37 -0.55
C PRO A 166 2.07 -13.66 0.27
N PRO A 167 0.84 -14.01 0.68
CA PRO A 167 0.62 -15.26 1.38
C PRO A 167 0.96 -16.46 0.47
N PRO A 168 1.20 -17.66 1.03
CA PRO A 168 1.26 -18.87 0.23
C PRO A 168 0.02 -19.06 -0.64
N TRP A 169 0.18 -19.78 -1.75
CA TRP A 169 -0.95 -20.11 -2.64
C TRP A 169 -2.07 -20.85 -1.88
N GLY A 170 -3.31 -20.39 -2.05
CA GLY A 170 -4.48 -20.93 -1.37
C GLY A 170 -4.61 -20.55 0.12
N SER A 171 -3.67 -19.78 0.65
CA SER A 171 -3.68 -19.35 2.05
C SER A 171 -4.14 -17.91 2.20
N TRP A 172 -4.92 -17.70 3.25
CA TRP A 172 -5.24 -16.37 3.76
C TRP A 172 -4.00 -15.76 4.45
N PRO A 173 -3.76 -14.45 4.35
CA PRO A 173 -2.63 -13.78 5.00
C PRO A 173 -2.78 -13.74 6.53
N ASP A 174 -1.73 -13.39 7.27
CA ASP A 174 -1.81 -13.33 8.73
C ASP A 174 -2.83 -12.30 9.26
N TRP A 175 -3.10 -11.24 8.49
CA TRP A 175 -4.14 -10.24 8.76
C TRP A 175 -4.71 -9.67 7.46
N LEU A 176 -5.91 -9.09 7.54
CA LEU A 176 -6.46 -8.22 6.52
C LEU A 176 -6.28 -6.77 6.95
N SER A 177 -5.79 -5.94 6.05
CA SER A 177 -5.70 -4.49 6.24
C SER A 177 -7.04 -3.83 5.87
N TRP A 178 -7.17 -2.51 6.04
CA TRP A 178 -8.41 -1.81 5.68
C TRP A 178 -8.82 -2.08 4.24
N TRP A 179 -7.83 -2.19 3.35
CA TRP A 179 -8.00 -2.72 2.00
C TRP A 179 -6.90 -3.74 1.75
N THR A 180 -7.26 -4.91 1.22
CA THR A 180 -6.31 -5.98 0.88
C THR A 180 -6.54 -6.45 -0.54
N TYR A 181 -5.52 -6.35 -1.38
CA TYR A 181 -5.54 -6.77 -2.78
C TYR A 181 -4.96 -8.18 -2.94
N PHE A 182 -5.58 -8.97 -3.81
CA PHE A 182 -5.09 -10.23 -4.32
C PHE A 182 -5.17 -10.22 -5.84
N ASP A 183 -4.14 -10.75 -6.50
CA ASP A 183 -4.27 -11.11 -7.91
C ASP A 183 -5.40 -12.13 -8.14
N ALA A 184 -5.77 -12.31 -9.41
CA ALA A 184 -6.90 -13.17 -9.77
C ALA A 184 -6.66 -14.65 -9.37
N ASP A 185 -5.45 -15.15 -9.55
CA ASP A 185 -5.15 -16.56 -9.36
C ASP A 185 -5.10 -16.92 -7.88
N ARG A 186 -4.48 -16.07 -7.06
CA ARG A 186 -4.43 -16.20 -5.61
C ARG A 186 -5.82 -16.13 -5.03
N TYR A 187 -6.62 -15.15 -5.43
CA TYR A 187 -7.97 -15.00 -4.92
C TYR A 187 -8.87 -16.19 -5.25
N ARG A 188 -8.76 -16.75 -6.46
CA ARG A 188 -9.56 -17.94 -6.87
C ARG A 188 -9.27 -19.18 -6.03
N LEU A 189 -8.10 -19.26 -5.42
CA LEU A 189 -7.69 -20.39 -4.59
C LEU A 189 -8.01 -20.22 -3.10
N LEU A 190 -8.53 -19.06 -2.69
CA LEU A 190 -8.91 -18.81 -1.30
C LEU A 190 -10.23 -19.49 -0.96
N GLU A 191 -10.26 -20.17 0.18
CA GLU A 191 -11.49 -20.70 0.75
C GLU A 191 -12.49 -19.56 1.06
N PRO A 192 -13.79 -19.66 0.68
CA PRO A 192 -14.74 -18.58 0.85
C PRO A 192 -15.19 -18.44 2.31
N PHE A 193 -14.61 -17.50 3.08
CA PHE A 193 -15.16 -17.11 4.38
C PHE A 193 -15.19 -15.59 4.65
N ALA A 194 -14.59 -14.77 3.78
CA ALA A 194 -14.51 -13.32 3.96
C ALA A 194 -15.88 -12.62 4.09
N LEU A 195 -16.98 -13.27 3.65
CA LEU A 195 -18.36 -12.77 3.78
C LEU A 195 -18.80 -12.60 5.24
N GLU A 196 -18.20 -13.33 6.20
CA GLU A 196 -18.59 -13.27 7.61
C GLU A 196 -18.08 -12.00 8.33
N LEU A 197 -17.11 -11.29 7.75
CA LEU A 197 -16.53 -10.08 8.34
C LEU A 197 -17.26 -8.78 7.92
N GLY A 198 -18.33 -8.89 7.14
CA GLY A 198 -19.00 -7.73 6.55
C GLY A 198 -18.12 -6.97 5.54
N ALA A 199 -17.12 -7.64 4.98
CA ALA A 199 -16.22 -7.07 3.99
C ALA A 199 -16.92 -6.88 2.64
N ASP A 200 -16.64 -5.76 1.98
CA ASP A 200 -16.99 -5.57 0.57
C ASP A 200 -15.87 -6.15 -0.31
N ILE A 201 -16.24 -6.84 -1.39
CA ILE A 201 -15.27 -7.45 -2.31
C ILE A 201 -15.45 -6.81 -3.68
N ARG A 202 -14.43 -6.07 -4.09
CA ARG A 202 -14.40 -5.38 -5.39
C ARG A 202 -13.53 -6.13 -6.37
N ARG A 203 -14.05 -6.38 -7.57
CA ARG A 203 -13.30 -7.03 -8.64
C ARG A 203 -12.73 -5.98 -9.58
N THR A 204 -11.46 -6.12 -9.95
CA THR A 204 -10.86 -5.30 -11.01
C THR A 204 -11.21 -5.90 -12.39
N PRO A 205 -10.99 -5.17 -13.50
CA PRO A 205 -11.18 -5.71 -14.85
C PRO A 205 -10.35 -6.97 -15.14
N GLY A 206 -9.19 -7.12 -14.49
CA GLY A 206 -8.34 -8.31 -14.59
C GLY A 206 -8.72 -9.45 -13.66
N GLU A 207 -9.93 -9.40 -13.07
CA GLU A 207 -10.42 -10.37 -12.09
C GLU A 207 -9.57 -10.46 -10.80
N ALA A 208 -8.73 -9.47 -10.50
CA ALA A 208 -8.14 -9.34 -9.18
C ALA A 208 -9.23 -8.95 -8.16
N ALA A 209 -9.00 -9.22 -6.88
CA ALA A 209 -9.93 -8.88 -5.81
C ALA A 209 -9.31 -7.86 -4.86
N VAL A 210 -10.14 -6.90 -4.43
CA VAL A 210 -9.85 -6.01 -3.32
C VAL A 210 -10.89 -6.23 -2.24
N ILE A 211 -10.45 -6.73 -1.09
CA ILE A 211 -11.28 -6.88 0.12
C ILE A 211 -11.22 -5.57 0.88
N VAL A 212 -12.39 -4.99 1.17
CA VAL A 212 -12.54 -3.67 1.78
C VAL A 212 -13.24 -3.81 3.13
N LEU A 213 -12.54 -3.46 4.20
CA LEU A 213 -13.04 -3.45 5.58
C LEU A 213 -13.44 -2.05 6.06
N LEU A 214 -13.02 -0.99 5.35
CA LEU A 214 -13.34 0.40 5.69
C LEU A 214 -13.77 1.19 4.47
N ALA A 215 -15.01 1.72 4.51
CA ALA A 215 -15.57 2.52 3.43
C ALA A 215 -15.18 4.01 3.51
N ASP A 216 -15.13 4.60 4.71
CA ASP A 216 -14.72 5.99 4.92
C ASP A 216 -13.37 6.03 5.65
N PRO A 217 -12.27 6.45 4.99
CA PRO A 217 -10.96 6.53 5.64
C PRO A 217 -10.93 7.55 6.79
N ALA A 218 -11.90 8.47 6.87
CA ALA A 218 -12.00 9.41 7.99
C ALA A 218 -12.75 8.85 9.21
N ALA A 219 -13.33 7.66 9.09
CA ALA A 219 -14.09 6.98 10.14
C ALA A 219 -13.31 5.77 10.70
N VAL A 220 -11.98 5.83 10.72
CA VAL A 220 -11.15 4.76 11.33
C VAL A 220 -11.48 4.64 12.81
N ASP A 221 -11.68 3.39 13.22
CA ASP A 221 -11.76 2.97 14.61
C ASP A 221 -10.72 1.85 14.81
N GLU A 222 -9.62 2.19 15.48
CA GLU A 222 -8.50 1.28 15.74
C GLU A 222 -8.92 0.11 16.64
N VAL A 223 -9.86 0.30 17.55
CA VAL A 223 -10.38 -0.78 18.41
C VAL A 223 -11.22 -1.74 17.58
N ARG A 224 -12.04 -1.22 16.65
CA ARG A 224 -12.79 -2.04 15.71
C ARG A 224 -11.86 -2.83 14.79
N PHE A 225 -10.73 -2.25 14.36
CA PHE A 225 -9.73 -2.97 13.57
C PHE A 225 -9.19 -4.21 14.33
N ALA A 226 -8.79 -4.03 15.58
CA ALA A 226 -8.31 -5.14 16.41
C ALA A 226 -9.38 -6.24 16.58
N GLN A 227 -10.64 -5.86 16.79
CA GLN A 227 -11.74 -6.82 16.87
C GLN A 227 -11.94 -7.60 15.57
N LEU A 228 -11.96 -6.90 14.42
CA LEU A 228 -12.06 -7.53 13.10
C LEU A 228 -10.91 -8.51 12.87
N HIS A 229 -9.71 -8.18 13.32
CA HIS A 229 -8.55 -9.06 13.24
C HIS A 229 -8.72 -10.33 14.06
N HIS A 230 -9.20 -10.23 15.31
CA HIS A 230 -9.48 -11.40 16.14
C HIS A 230 -10.64 -12.25 15.60
N GLU A 231 -11.66 -11.63 15.02
CA GLU A 231 -12.73 -12.32 14.27
C GLU A 231 -12.15 -13.07 13.06
N TYR A 232 -11.33 -12.40 12.26
CA TYR A 232 -10.65 -12.96 11.10
C TYR A 232 -9.79 -14.16 11.45
N ARG A 233 -8.90 -14.06 12.44
CA ARG A 233 -8.04 -15.18 12.85
C ARG A 233 -8.85 -16.40 13.31
N ARG A 234 -9.95 -16.16 14.03
CA ARG A 234 -10.86 -17.25 14.45
C ARG A 234 -11.52 -17.91 13.26
N ALA A 235 -11.97 -17.13 12.27
CA ALA A 235 -12.58 -17.65 11.05
C ALA A 235 -11.57 -18.47 10.21
N VAL A 236 -10.36 -17.96 9.97
CA VAL A 236 -9.27 -18.70 9.29
C VAL A 236 -8.99 -20.01 10.02
N ALA A 237 -8.80 -19.96 11.34
CA ALA A 237 -8.50 -21.15 12.14
C ALA A 237 -9.65 -22.17 12.15
N ALA A 238 -10.90 -21.74 12.03
CA ALA A 238 -12.06 -22.62 11.93
C ALA A 238 -12.18 -23.24 10.53
N GLY A 239 -11.94 -22.47 9.47
CA GLY A 239 -11.92 -22.95 8.08
C GLY A 239 -10.87 -24.05 7.87
N LEU A 240 -9.67 -23.87 8.43
CA LEU A 240 -8.60 -24.87 8.40
C LEU A 240 -8.92 -26.18 9.14
N ARG A 241 -9.95 -26.22 9.99
CA ARG A 241 -10.38 -27.45 10.70
C ARG A 241 -11.47 -28.22 9.96
N ASN A 242 -12.13 -27.58 8.99
CA ASN A 242 -13.29 -28.12 8.30
C ASN A 242 -13.02 -28.55 6.85
N GLY A 243 -11.85 -28.21 6.29
CA GLY A 243 -11.34 -28.70 5.00
C GLY A 243 -10.31 -29.80 5.18
#